data_AF-A0A1S8MYD1-F1
#
_entry.id   AF-A0A1S8MYD1-F1
#
_cell.length_a   1.000
_cell.length_b   1.000
_cell.length_c   1.000
_cell.angle_alpha   90.00
_cell.angle_beta   90.00
_cell.angle_gamma   90.00
#
_symmetry.space_group_name_H-M   'P 1'
#
loop_
_entity.id
_entity.type
_entity.pdbx_description
1 polymer ?
#
loop_
_entity_poly.entity_id
_entity_poly.type
_entity_poly.pdbx_seq_one_letter_code
_entity_poly.pdbx_strand_id
1 'polypeptide(L)' 'MEDIISYKCLKCGITENIPREVVEYFDEMDQSNIDEPPCFTCEKCGGVMRPKEYNGIYGKNYKL' A
#
# COMPACT_ATOMS: atom_id res chain seq x y z
N MET A 1 -5.16 -12.09 14.01
CA MET A 1 -5.98 -11.31 13.07
C MET A 1 -5.09 -11.07 11.87
N GLU A 2 -5.48 -11.55 10.69
CA GLU A 2 -4.79 -11.17 9.45
C GLU A 2 -5.21 -9.74 9.12
N ASP A 3 -4.42 -8.77 9.55
CA ASP A 3 -4.57 -7.39 9.11
C ASP A 3 -4.28 -7.34 7.61
N ILE A 4 -5.32 -7.05 6.81
CA ILE A 4 -5.22 -6.89 5.36
C ILE A 4 -5.44 -5.42 5.01
N ILE A 5 -4.60 -4.90 4.12
CA ILE A 5 -4.67 -3.52 3.63
C ILE A 5 -5.29 -3.54 2.24
N SER A 6 -6.39 -2.81 2.07
CA SER A 6 -7.03 -2.67 0.75
C SER A 6 -6.30 -1.63 -0.10
N TYR A 7 -5.69 -2.10 -1.17
CA TYR A 7 -5.03 -1.30 -2.19
C TYR A 7 -5.97 -1.01 -3.35
N LYS A 8 -6.07 0.25 -3.77
CA LYS A 8 -6.87 0.66 -4.93
C LYS A 8 -5.95 1.12 -6.04
N CYS A 9 -6.17 0.60 -7.24
CA CYS A 9 -5.53 1.11 -8.45
C CYS A 9 -6.12 2.47 -8.83
N LEU A 10 -5.26 3.46 -9.03
CA LEU A 10 -5.67 4.82 -9.42
C LEU A 10 -6.09 4.91 -10.89
N LYS A 11 -5.75 3.91 -11.71
CA LYS A 11 -5.99 3.90 -13.15
C LYS A 11 -7.30 3.19 -13.52
N CYS A 12 -7.50 1.96 -13.04
CA CYS A 12 -8.68 1.15 -13.38
C CYS A 12 -9.67 1.00 -12.23
N GLY A 13 -9.34 1.45 -11.02
CA GLY A 13 -10.21 1.40 -9.85
C GLY A 13 -10.34 0.03 -9.18
N ILE A 14 -9.63 -1.00 -9.66
CA ILE A 14 -9.63 -2.32 -9.00
C ILE A 14 -9.08 -2.21 -7.59
N THR A 15 -9.62 -3.00 -6.67
CA THR A 15 -9.12 -3.09 -5.29
C THR A 15 -8.55 -4.48 -5.05
N GLU A 16 -7.36 -4.54 -4.47
CA GLU A 16 -6.66 -5.78 -4.09
C GLU A 16 -6.37 -5.74 -2.59
N ASN A 17 -6.39 -6.89 -1.93
CA ASN A 17 -6.11 -6.99 -0.51
C ASN A 17 -4.70 -7.54 -0.33
N ILE A 18 -3.84 -6.73 0.28
CA ILE A 18 -2.44 -7.08 0.51
C ILE A 18 -2.25 -7.31 2.01
N PRO A 19 -1.62 -8.42 2.43
CA PRO A 19 -1.31 -8.65 3.84
C PRO A 19 -0.48 -7.51 4.42
N ARG A 20 -0.85 -7.02 5.60
CA ARG A 20 -0.13 -5.93 6.27
C ARG A 20 1.34 -6.26 6.49
N GLU A 21 1.68 -7.51 6.80
CA GLU A 21 3.07 -7.95 6.95
C GLU A 21 3.93 -7.64 5.71
N VAL A 22 3.35 -7.81 4.51
CA VAL A 22 4.04 -7.54 3.25
C VAL A 22 4.21 -6.04 3.09
N VAL A 23 3.15 -5.27 3.36
CA VAL A 23 3.20 -3.80 3.29
C VAL A 23 4.24 -3.25 4.27
N GLU A 24 4.25 -3.69 5.52
CA GLU A 24 5.21 -3.26 6.55
C GLU A 24 6.64 -3.67 6.19
N TYR A 25 6.84 -4.87 5.62
CA TYR A 25 8.15 -5.30 5.13
C TYR A 25 8.67 -4.37 4.03
N PHE A 26 7.82 -3.97 3.08
CA PHE A 26 8.20 -2.99 2.04
C PHE A 26 8.37 -1.58 2.61
N ASP A 27 7.57 -1.16 3.59
CA ASP A 27 7.67 0.15 4.28
C ASP A 27 8.99 0.26 5.06
N GLU A 28 9.45 -0.84 5.65
CA GLU A 28 10.73 -0.89 6.37
C GLU A 28 11.94 -0.85 5.41
N MET A 29 11.83 -1.55 4.28
CA MET A 29 12.90 -1.68 3.29
C MET A 29 13.00 -0.45 2.38
N ASP A 30 11.87 0.16 1.99
CA ASP A 30 11.82 1.36 1.16
C ASP A 30 11.83 2.63 2.00
N GLN A 31 12.97 2.91 2.63
CA GLN A 31 13.19 4.15 3.39
C GLN A 31 13.46 5.36 2.49
N SER A 32 13.30 5.22 1.17
CA SER A 32 13.53 6.31 0.22
C SER A 32 12.58 7.49 0.48
N ASN A 33 11.36 7.20 0.95
CA ASN A 33 10.39 8.23 1.29
C ASN A 33 9.44 7.78 2.42
N ILE A 34 9.80 8.09 3.67
CA ILE A 34 8.99 7.80 4.87
C ILE A 34 7.63 8.55 4.84
N ASP A 35 7.46 9.55 3.97
CA ASP A 35 6.20 10.27 3.80
C ASP A 35 5.29 9.69 2.70
N GLU A 36 5.68 8.61 2.03
CA GLU A 36 4.83 7.91 1.06
C GLU A 36 4.66 6.42 1.39
N PRO A 37 3.44 5.87 1.26
CA PRO A 37 3.22 4.46 1.51
C PRO A 37 3.79 3.60 0.36
N PRO A 38 4.08 2.31 0.63
CA PRO A 38 4.46 1.37 -0.41
C PRO A 38 3.42 1.33 -1.53
N CYS A 39 3.88 1.52 -2.77
CA CYS A 39 3.05 1.50 -3.97
C CYS A 39 3.24 0.20 -4.74
N PHE A 40 2.15 -0.42 -5.17
CA PHE A 40 2.18 -1.67 -5.93
C PHE A 40 1.77 -1.44 -7.39
N THR A 41 2.21 -2.33 -8.28
CA THR A 41 1.78 -2.31 -9.68
C THR A 41 0.54 -3.19 -9.85
N CYS A 42 -0.53 -2.61 -10.40
CA CYS A 42 -1.76 -3.32 -10.68
C CYS A 42 -1.55 -4.38 -11.77
N GLU A 43 -1.83 -5.64 -11.45
CA GLU A 43 -1.66 -6.76 -12.40
C GLU A 43 -2.56 -6.63 -13.63
N LYS A 44 -3.72 -5.97 -13.49
CA LYS A 44 -4.71 -5.84 -14.57
C LYS A 44 -4.37 -4.78 -15.62
N CYS A 45 -3.73 -3.67 -15.21
CA CYS A 45 -3.56 -2.50 -16.10
C CYS A 45 -2.19 -1.82 -16.04
N GLY A 46 -1.27 -2.36 -15.23
CA GLY A 46 0.05 -1.79 -14.97
C GLY A 46 0.02 -0.42 -14.28
N GLY A 47 -1.11 -0.03 -13.71
CA GLY A 47 -1.27 1.25 -13.01
C GLY A 47 -0.76 1.19 -11.58
N VAL A 48 -0.47 2.36 -10.99
CA VAL A 48 -0.05 2.45 -9.59
C VAL A 48 -1.24 2.18 -8.66
N MET A 49 -1.00 1.35 -7.65
CA MET A 49 -1.93 1.05 -6.57
C MET A 49 -1.45 1.68 -5.28
N ARG A 50 -2.39 2.30 -4.56
CA ARG A 50 -2.16 2.92 -3.26
C ARG A 50 -3.10 2.34 -2.20
N PRO A 51 -2.68 2.27 -0.94
CA PRO A 51 -3.56 1.80 0.13
C PRO A 51 -4.68 2.81 0.34
N LYS A 52 -5.90 2.32 0.62
CA LYS A 52 -7.02 3.19 0.99
C LYS A 52 -6.83 3.78 2.38
N GLU A 53 -6.36 2.96 3.31
CA GLU A 53 -6.05 3.34 4.69
C GLU A 53 -4.93 2.43 5.17
N TYR A 54 -3.80 3.01 5.57
CA TYR A 54 -2.64 2.29 6.09
C TYR A 54 -1.95 3.11 7.17
N ASN A 55 -1.64 2.46 8.28
CA ASN A 55 -0.81 3.02 9.33
C ASN A 55 0.61 2.47 9.12
N GLY A 56 1.51 3.30 8.62
CA GLY A 56 2.92 2.98 8.44
C GLY A 56 3.62 2.67 9.76
N ILE A 57 4.73 1.93 9.66
CA ILE A 57 5.50 1.48 10.84
C ILE A 57 6.09 2.66 11.62
N TYR A 58 6.31 3.79 10.95
CA TYR A 58 6.80 5.03 11.52
C TYR A 58 5.71 5.92 12.14
N GLY A 59 4.50 5.39 12.33
CA GLY A 59 3.36 6.12 12.91
C GLY A 59 2.67 7.08 11.94
N LYS A 60 2.94 6.95 10.64
CA LYS A 60 2.33 7.76 9.58
C LYS A 60 1.00 7.15 9.15
N ASN A 61 -0.01 8.00 9.00
CA ASN A 61 -1.32 7.59 8.52
C ASN A 61 -1.46 7.98 7.05
N TYR A 62 -1.59 6.99 6.20
CA TYR A 62 -1.82 7.17 4.77
C TYR A 62 -3.28 6.88 4.46
N LYS A 63 -3.94 7.84 3.81
CA LYS A 63 -5.31 7.73 3.38
C LYS A 63 -5.45 8.29 1.97
N LEU A 64 -6.15 7.55 1.11
CA LEU A 64 -6.49 7.98 -0.24
C LEU A 64 -7.70 8.92 -0.25
#